data_AF-A0A2E8TIT0-F1
#
_entry.id   AF-A0A2E8TIT0-F1
#
_cell.length_a   1.000
_cell.length_b   1.000
_cell.length_c   1.000
_cell.angle_alpha   90.00
_cell.angle_beta   90.00
_cell.angle_gamma   90.00
#
_symmetry.space_group_name_H-M   'P 1'
#
loop_
_entity.id
_entity.type
_entity.pdbx_description
1 polymer ?
#
loop_
_entity_poly.entity_id
_entity_poly.type
_entity_poly.pdbx_seq_one_letter_code
_entity_poly.pdbx_strand_id
1 'polypeptide(L)'
;NHDHSHDHHSHDHSNHDHSHDHHSHDHHSHDHSNHDHSHDHNTDDYSNKMITAMLVKFKSPVGLVQIPRKINEETNMQAAIPLFEINRLTSLIGFGINTINIIALIIMLVSGISIFITLFNSLKKRRYELALMRVHGATRIQLIKLIFLEGLSLSVLGTFFGLLISRFSLVIISSFTNQNQSFTNIDLSMINSELLLLIAALIIGFLASLIPALSVYKINIPKILSNE
;
A
#
# COMPACT_ATOMS: atom_id res chain seq x y z
N ASN A 1 -42.03 -7.74 43.14
CA ASN A 1 -41.97 -6.37 42.61
C ASN A 1 -42.11 -6.46 41.11
N HIS A 2 -43.33 -6.29 40.59
CA HIS A 2 -43.90 -4.99 40.15
C HIS A 2 -43.06 -4.43 38.98
N ASP A 3 -43.56 -4.15 37.78
CA ASP A 3 -44.90 -3.90 37.22
C ASP A 3 -44.79 -4.13 35.69
N HIS A 4 -45.76 -4.74 35.00
CA HIS A 4 -46.89 -4.11 34.26
C HIS A 4 -46.44 -3.03 33.25
N SER A 5 -46.93 -2.93 32.00
CA SER A 5 -48.06 -3.58 31.31
C SER A 5 -48.04 -3.17 29.83
N HIS A 6 -48.64 -4.03 29.01
CA HIS A 6 -49.12 -3.77 27.65
C HIS A 6 -50.09 -2.58 27.59
N ASP A 7 -50.28 -1.96 26.42
CA ASP A 7 -51.55 -2.13 25.69
C ASP A 7 -51.57 -1.45 24.31
N HIS A 8 -52.19 -2.20 23.39
CA HIS A 8 -52.69 -1.77 22.08
C HIS A 8 -53.84 -0.74 22.26
N HIS A 9 -54.17 0.03 21.23
CA HIS A 9 -55.50 -0.03 20.59
C HIS A 9 -55.64 0.94 19.41
N SER A 10 -56.27 0.40 18.37
CA SER A 10 -56.82 1.01 17.16
C SER A 10 -58.23 1.56 17.40
N HIS A 11 -58.78 2.20 16.34
CA HIS A 11 -60.17 2.65 16.09
C HIS A 11 -60.46 4.12 16.44
N ASP A 12 -61.44 4.80 15.84
CA ASP A 12 -62.09 4.85 14.52
C ASP A 12 -63.14 5.98 14.65
N HIS A 13 -63.58 6.52 13.52
CA HIS A 13 -64.88 7.17 13.29
C HIS A 13 -65.32 8.49 13.99
N SER A 14 -65.54 9.49 13.13
CA SER A 14 -66.85 10.08 12.77
C SER A 14 -67.31 11.45 13.33
N ASN A 15 -67.75 12.25 12.37
CA ASN A 15 -68.96 13.09 12.29
C ASN A 15 -68.98 14.59 12.68
N HIS A 16 -69.36 15.39 11.65
CA HIS A 16 -70.26 16.56 11.58
C HIS A 16 -69.93 17.80 12.44
N ASP A 17 -70.00 19.06 11.96
CA ASP A 17 -71.13 19.71 11.28
C ASP A 17 -70.78 21.06 10.58
N HIS A 18 -71.75 21.51 9.79
CA HIS A 18 -71.88 22.63 8.85
C HIS A 18 -71.43 24.06 9.23
N SER A 19 -71.04 24.87 8.23
CA SER A 19 -71.81 26.08 7.79
C SER A 19 -71.15 26.79 6.60
N HIS A 20 -71.93 27.04 5.55
CA HIS A 20 -71.62 27.86 4.39
C HIS A 20 -72.01 29.31 4.65
N ASP A 21 -71.22 30.26 4.14
CA ASP A 21 -71.72 31.58 3.73
C ASP A 21 -71.04 32.04 2.43
N HIS A 22 -71.80 32.78 1.64
CA HIS A 22 -71.71 32.92 0.19
C HIS A 22 -71.00 34.20 -0.33
N HIS A 23 -70.72 34.17 -1.65
CA HIS A 23 -70.59 35.28 -2.62
C HIS A 23 -69.25 36.06 -2.59
N SER A 24 -68.62 36.48 -3.70
CA SER A 24 -69.10 36.84 -5.05
C SER A 24 -67.94 36.81 -6.06
N HIS A 25 -68.21 36.38 -7.29
CA HIS A 25 -67.34 36.51 -8.46
C HIS A 25 -67.37 37.95 -9.01
N ASP A 26 -66.24 38.45 -9.49
CA ASP A 26 -66.20 39.49 -10.52
C ASP A 26 -65.11 39.21 -11.56
N HIS A 27 -65.47 39.47 -12.81
CA HIS A 27 -64.81 39.03 -14.04
C HIS A 27 -63.67 39.94 -14.53
N HIS A 28 -62.82 39.33 -15.36
CA HIS A 28 -61.74 39.83 -16.19
C HIS A 28 -61.87 41.23 -16.81
N SER A 29 -60.73 41.92 -16.93
CA SER A 29 -60.43 42.78 -18.07
C SER A 29 -58.99 42.53 -18.55
N HIS A 30 -58.86 42.16 -19.82
CA HIS A 30 -57.60 42.10 -20.55
C HIS A 30 -57.26 43.50 -21.04
N ASP A 31 -56.03 43.95 -20.82
CA ASP A 31 -55.47 45.08 -21.55
C ASP A 31 -54.10 44.67 -22.11
N HIS A 32 -53.98 44.77 -23.43
CA HIS A 32 -52.75 44.52 -24.19
C HIS A 32 -52.11 45.87 -24.48
N SER A 33 -50.96 46.17 -23.88
CA SER A 33 -50.12 47.29 -24.32
C SER A 33 -48.63 46.91 -24.39
N ASN A 34 -48.15 46.97 -25.64
CA ASN A 34 -46.78 47.16 -26.13
C ASN A 34 -45.62 46.30 -25.58
N HIS A 35 -45.19 45.38 -26.44
CA HIS A 35 -43.84 44.86 -26.50
C HIS A 35 -42.85 45.98 -26.89
N ASP A 36 -42.07 46.48 -25.92
CA ASP A 36 -40.78 47.10 -26.21
C ASP A 36 -39.70 46.02 -26.07
N HIS A 37 -39.14 45.59 -27.20
CA HIS A 37 -37.96 44.75 -27.23
C HIS A 37 -36.73 45.63 -26.96
N SER A 38 -36.43 45.89 -25.69
CA SER A 38 -35.10 46.34 -25.29
C SER A 38 -34.14 45.17 -25.50
N HIS A 39 -33.26 45.30 -26.48
CA HIS A 39 -32.09 44.45 -26.64
C HIS A 39 -31.26 44.52 -25.37
N ASP A 40 -31.44 43.55 -24.48
CA ASP A 40 -30.58 43.35 -23.33
C ASP A 40 -29.24 42.89 -23.88
N HIS A 41 -28.31 43.84 -23.99
CA HIS A 41 -26.90 43.50 -24.13
C HIS A 41 -26.57 42.64 -22.92
N ASN A 42 -26.34 41.34 -23.13
CA ASN A 42 -25.60 40.50 -22.20
C ASN A 42 -24.20 41.11 -22.02
N THR A 43 -24.11 42.20 -21.26
CA THR A 43 -22.90 42.57 -20.55
C THR A 43 -22.79 41.52 -19.48
N ASP A 44 -22.06 40.44 -19.79
CA ASP A 44 -21.71 39.39 -18.85
C ASP A 44 -21.40 40.05 -17.51
N ASP A 45 -22.28 39.83 -16.53
CA ASP A 45 -22.20 40.43 -15.21
C ASP A 45 -21.01 39.80 -14.47
N TYR A 46 -19.81 40.28 -14.77
CA TYR A 46 -18.60 39.99 -14.01
C TYR A 46 -18.62 40.71 -12.65
N SER A 47 -19.61 41.57 -12.36
CA SER A 47 -19.65 42.37 -11.12
C SER A 47 -19.87 41.52 -9.87
N ASN A 48 -20.30 40.27 -10.01
CA ASN A 48 -20.64 39.40 -8.87
C ASN A 48 -19.86 38.08 -8.81
N LYS A 49 -18.74 37.96 -9.52
CA LYS A 49 -17.89 36.75 -9.46
C LYS A 49 -16.98 36.78 -8.24
N MET A 50 -17.19 35.84 -7.32
CA MET A 50 -16.34 35.66 -6.13
C MET A 50 -15.12 34.80 -6.45
N ILE A 51 -13.95 35.23 -5.98
CA ILE A 51 -12.71 34.44 -6.08
C ILE A 51 -12.78 33.31 -5.04
N THR A 52 -12.85 32.06 -5.48
CA THR A 52 -12.92 30.88 -4.61
C THR A 52 -11.54 30.38 -4.16
N ALA A 53 -10.49 30.66 -4.94
CA ALA A 53 -9.12 30.29 -4.61
C ALA A 53 -8.11 31.23 -5.27
N MET A 54 -6.99 31.46 -4.59
CA MET A 54 -5.86 32.24 -5.10
C MET A 54 -4.56 31.58 -4.69
N LEU A 55 -3.69 31.28 -5.66
CA LEU A 55 -2.34 30.80 -5.39
C LEU A 55 -1.39 31.98 -5.23
N VAL A 56 -0.76 32.09 -4.05
CA VAL A 56 0.16 33.17 -3.72
C VAL A 56 1.57 32.62 -3.52
N LYS A 57 2.54 33.16 -4.26
CA LYS A 57 3.97 32.83 -4.11
C LYS A 57 4.68 33.94 -3.33
N PHE A 58 5.30 33.58 -2.21
CA PHE A 58 6.05 34.53 -1.38
C PHE A 58 7.49 34.67 -1.86
N LYS A 59 8.02 35.90 -1.88
CA LYS A 59 9.43 36.19 -2.20
C LYS A 59 10.36 36.05 -0.97
N SER A 60 9.80 36.18 0.24
CA SER A 60 10.52 36.08 1.52
C SER A 60 9.99 34.92 2.36
N PRO A 61 10.85 34.14 3.04
CA PRO A 61 10.44 33.03 3.92
C PRO A 61 9.50 33.45 5.05
N VAL A 62 9.62 34.68 5.55
CA VAL A 62 8.77 35.22 6.63
C VAL A 62 7.30 35.28 6.21
N GLY A 63 7.04 35.53 4.92
CA GLY A 63 5.69 35.58 4.37
C GLY A 63 4.94 34.25 4.47
N LEU A 64 5.66 33.11 4.45
CA LEU A 64 5.05 31.78 4.56
C LEU A 64 4.46 31.49 5.95
N VAL A 65 4.91 32.21 6.99
CA VAL A 65 4.47 31.98 8.36
C VAL A 65 3.44 33.02 8.79
N GLN A 66 3.71 34.31 8.52
CA GLN A 66 2.89 35.41 9.04
C GLN A 66 1.60 35.63 8.24
N ILE A 67 1.67 35.53 6.91
CA ILE A 67 0.52 35.85 6.05
C ILE A 67 -0.62 34.83 6.19
N PRO A 68 -0.36 33.50 6.20
CA PRO A 68 -1.43 32.53 6.43
C PRO A 68 -2.10 32.68 7.79
N ARG A 69 -1.32 33.01 8.84
CA ARG A 69 -1.86 33.22 10.19
C ARG A 69 -2.80 34.43 10.21
N LYS A 70 -2.37 35.55 9.63
CA LYS A 70 -3.17 36.78 9.55
C LYS A 70 -4.46 36.56 8.74
N ILE A 71 -4.39 35.83 7.63
CA ILE A 71 -5.57 35.50 6.81
C ILE A 71 -6.57 34.67 7.62
N ASN A 72 -6.09 33.63 8.33
CA ASN A 72 -6.95 32.76 9.12
C ASN A 72 -7.56 33.45 10.37
N GLU A 73 -6.89 34.46 10.92
CA GLU A 73 -7.33 35.20 12.13
C GLU A 73 -8.24 36.40 11.78
N GLU A 74 -7.96 37.10 10.69
CA GLU A 74 -8.61 38.38 10.36
C GLU A 74 -9.66 38.28 9.23
N THR A 75 -9.75 37.14 8.53
CA THR A 75 -10.65 37.01 7.37
C THR A 75 -11.45 35.70 7.41
N ASN A 76 -12.54 35.65 6.64
CA ASN A 76 -13.34 34.42 6.46
C ASN A 76 -12.70 33.42 5.46
N MET A 77 -11.46 33.66 5.03
CA MET A 77 -10.73 32.79 4.11
C MET A 77 -9.80 31.84 4.87
N GLN A 78 -9.55 30.67 4.29
CA GLN A 78 -8.61 29.70 4.84
C GLN A 78 -7.33 29.67 4.02
N ALA A 79 -6.21 30.07 4.63
CA ALA A 79 -4.90 29.92 4.05
C ALA A 79 -4.32 28.55 4.38
N ALA A 80 -3.97 27.79 3.34
CA ALA A 80 -3.22 26.55 3.43
C ALA A 80 -1.82 26.72 2.84
N ILE A 81 -0.84 25.97 3.34
CA ILE A 81 0.53 25.94 2.83
C ILE A 81 0.78 24.55 2.22
N PRO A 82 0.57 24.37 0.91
CA PRO A 82 0.60 23.05 0.27
C PRO A 82 1.91 22.29 0.51
N LEU A 83 3.04 23.00 0.55
CA LEU A 83 4.35 22.38 0.74
C LEU A 83 4.48 21.65 2.09
N PHE A 84 3.94 22.23 3.17
CA PHE A 84 4.00 21.58 4.48
C PHE A 84 3.05 20.39 4.56
N GLU A 85 1.87 20.49 3.96
CA GLU A 85 0.91 19.38 3.95
C GLU A 85 1.41 18.21 3.09
N ILE A 86 2.00 18.48 1.92
CA ILE A 86 2.63 17.42 1.09
C ILE A 86 3.77 16.75 1.85
N ASN A 87 4.62 17.52 2.53
CA ASN A 87 5.71 16.95 3.33
C ASN A 87 5.18 16.12 4.51
N ARG A 88 4.09 16.55 5.14
CA ARG A 88 3.41 15.80 6.20
C ARG A 88 2.82 14.49 5.68
N LEU A 89 2.09 14.52 4.57
CA LEU A 89 1.54 13.31 3.96
C LEU A 89 2.66 12.34 3.54
N THR A 90 3.74 12.88 2.95
CA THR A 90 4.90 12.08 2.55
C THR A 90 5.64 11.48 3.75
N SER A 91 5.75 12.18 4.88
CA SER A 91 6.40 11.65 6.08
C SER A 91 5.59 10.54 6.75
N LEU A 92 4.25 10.64 6.74
CA LEU A 92 3.36 9.58 7.21
C LEU A 92 3.50 8.31 6.36
N ILE A 93 3.56 8.47 5.03
CA ILE A 93 3.78 7.34 4.10
C ILE A 93 5.20 6.78 4.26
N GLY A 94 6.20 7.65 4.42
CA GLY A 94 7.61 7.28 4.56
C GLY A 94 7.88 6.39 5.77
N PHE A 95 7.22 6.65 6.90
CA PHE A 95 7.29 5.77 8.09
C PHE A 95 6.76 4.35 7.79
N GLY A 96 5.63 4.26 7.06
CA GLY A 96 5.07 2.98 6.65
C GLY A 96 6.01 2.19 5.74
N ILE A 97 6.58 2.84 4.72
CA ILE A 97 7.55 2.22 3.80
C ILE A 97 8.79 1.71 4.54
N ASN A 98 9.35 2.53 5.44
CA ASN A 98 10.52 2.13 6.23
C ASN A 98 10.24 0.90 7.11
N THR A 99 9.05 0.84 7.72
CA THR A 99 8.63 -0.29 8.55
C THR A 99 8.53 -1.58 7.73
N ILE A 100 7.92 -1.51 6.54
CA ILE A 100 7.83 -2.66 5.62
C ILE A 100 9.23 -3.14 5.19
N ASN A 101 10.17 -2.21 4.91
CA ASN A 101 11.55 -2.57 4.55
C ASN A 101 12.27 -3.30 5.68
N ILE A 102 12.10 -2.88 6.94
CA ILE A 102 12.69 -3.56 8.10
C ILE A 102 12.11 -4.97 8.24
N ILE A 103 10.79 -5.12 8.11
CA ILE A 103 10.12 -6.43 8.16
C ILE A 103 10.64 -7.33 7.03
N ALA A 104 10.77 -6.81 5.81
CA ALA A 104 11.32 -7.54 4.67
C ALA A 104 12.75 -8.02 4.94
N LEU A 105 13.60 -7.20 5.55
CA LEU A 105 14.96 -7.57 5.94
C LEU A 105 14.95 -8.70 6.98
N ILE A 106 14.07 -8.63 7.98
CA ILE A 106 13.92 -9.69 9.00
C ILE A 106 13.49 -11.01 8.33
N ILE A 107 12.49 -10.97 7.45
CA ILE A 107 12.02 -12.15 6.72
C ILE A 107 13.15 -12.75 5.85
N MET A 108 13.94 -11.89 5.21
CA MET A 108 15.11 -12.31 4.43
C MET A 108 16.15 -13.04 5.30
N LEU A 109 16.43 -12.55 6.49
CA LEU A 109 17.32 -13.21 7.45
C LEU A 109 16.76 -14.56 7.93
N VAL A 110 15.47 -14.60 8.28
CA VAL A 110 14.79 -15.84 8.68
C VAL A 110 14.82 -16.88 7.57
N SER A 111 14.64 -16.46 6.31
CA SER A 111 14.78 -17.33 5.14
C SER A 111 16.19 -17.91 5.03
N GLY A 112 17.24 -17.09 5.21
CA GLY A 112 18.62 -17.56 5.26
C GLY A 112 18.87 -18.60 6.35
N ILE A 113 18.35 -18.36 7.57
CA ILE A 113 18.42 -19.33 8.68
C ILE A 113 17.68 -20.63 8.32
N SER A 114 16.54 -20.55 7.64
CA SER A 114 15.78 -21.71 7.19
C SER A 114 16.55 -22.57 6.18
N ILE A 115 17.23 -21.94 5.21
CA ILE A 115 18.14 -22.61 4.27
C ILE A 115 19.26 -23.31 5.04
N PHE A 116 19.89 -22.61 5.99
CA PHE A 116 20.92 -23.18 6.85
C PHE A 116 20.44 -24.45 7.58
N ILE A 117 19.30 -24.38 8.27
CA ILE A 117 18.72 -25.51 9.02
C ILE A 117 18.41 -26.67 8.08
N THR A 118 17.83 -26.37 6.92
CA THR A 118 17.45 -27.38 5.92
C THR A 118 18.68 -28.12 5.39
N LEU A 119 19.71 -27.40 4.97
CA LEU A 119 20.96 -28.00 4.50
C LEU A 119 21.62 -28.81 5.63
N PHE A 120 21.73 -28.23 6.83
CA PHE A 120 22.34 -28.92 7.97
C PHE A 120 21.62 -30.24 8.33
N ASN A 121 20.29 -30.26 8.25
CA ASN A 121 19.51 -31.47 8.46
C ASN A 121 19.65 -32.46 7.31
N SER A 122 19.68 -31.99 6.06
CA SER A 122 19.96 -32.82 4.88
C SER A 122 21.31 -33.53 5.03
N LEU A 123 22.35 -32.79 5.45
CA LEU A 123 23.67 -33.35 5.73
C LEU A 123 23.64 -34.45 6.78
N LYS A 124 22.91 -34.25 7.88
CA LYS A 124 22.79 -35.24 8.96
C LYS A 124 22.13 -36.53 8.49
N LYS A 125 21.06 -36.43 7.69
CA LYS A 125 20.33 -37.58 7.15
C LYS A 125 21.17 -38.35 6.13
N ARG A 126 21.97 -37.64 5.31
CA ARG A 126 22.75 -38.20 4.20
C ARG A 126 24.22 -38.50 4.59
N ARG A 127 24.56 -38.55 5.88
CA ARG A 127 25.94 -38.81 6.34
C ARG A 127 26.49 -40.14 5.83
N TYR A 128 25.66 -41.17 5.80
CA TYR A 128 26.04 -42.50 5.31
C TYR A 128 26.36 -42.47 3.80
N GLU A 129 25.51 -41.81 2.99
CA GLU A 129 25.76 -41.63 1.54
C GLU A 129 27.07 -40.87 1.29
N LEU A 130 27.34 -39.80 2.04
CA LEU A 130 28.57 -39.01 1.95
C LEU A 130 29.80 -39.82 2.38
N ALA A 131 29.66 -40.71 3.36
CA ALA A 131 30.70 -41.64 3.76
C ALA A 131 31.01 -42.64 2.65
N LEU A 132 29.98 -43.22 2.04
CA LEU A 132 30.12 -44.17 0.93
C LEU A 132 30.78 -43.52 -0.30
N MET A 133 30.38 -42.29 -0.66
CA MET A 133 31.03 -41.53 -1.74
C MET A 133 32.53 -41.35 -1.48
N ARG A 134 32.91 -41.14 -0.22
CA ARG A 134 34.32 -40.98 0.14
C ARG A 134 35.11 -42.28 0.07
N VAL A 135 34.50 -43.41 0.40
CA VAL A 135 35.11 -44.74 0.21
C VAL A 135 35.37 -44.99 -1.28
N HIS A 136 34.48 -44.50 -2.16
CA HIS A 136 34.65 -44.56 -3.62
C HIS A 136 35.63 -43.51 -4.19
N GLY A 137 36.37 -42.79 -3.34
CA GLY A 137 37.43 -41.87 -3.75
C GLY A 137 37.01 -40.40 -3.84
N ALA A 138 35.79 -40.02 -3.46
CA ALA A 138 35.40 -38.61 -3.42
C ALA A 138 36.23 -37.82 -2.39
N THR A 139 36.78 -36.68 -2.81
CA THR A 139 37.54 -35.79 -1.93
C THR A 139 36.62 -34.96 -1.04
N ARG A 140 37.13 -34.47 0.11
CA ARG A 140 36.37 -33.58 1.00
C ARG A 140 35.84 -32.33 0.28
N ILE A 141 36.63 -31.79 -0.64
CA ILE A 141 36.30 -30.58 -1.41
C ILE A 141 35.13 -30.86 -2.37
N GLN A 142 35.06 -32.04 -2.98
CA GLN A 142 33.92 -32.42 -3.82
C GLN A 142 32.62 -32.49 -3.02
N LEU A 143 32.66 -33.06 -1.80
CA LEU A 143 31.49 -33.09 -0.92
C LEU A 143 31.03 -31.67 -0.52
N ILE A 144 31.98 -30.80 -0.16
CA ILE A 144 31.69 -29.39 0.19
C ILE A 144 31.06 -28.67 -1.01
N LYS A 145 31.66 -28.83 -2.20
CA LYS A 145 31.17 -28.20 -3.43
C LYS A 145 29.75 -28.66 -3.75
N LEU A 146 29.43 -29.94 -3.56
CA LEU A 146 28.09 -30.47 -3.78
C LEU A 146 27.04 -29.76 -2.90
N ILE A 147 27.31 -29.67 -1.60
CA ILE A 147 26.39 -29.08 -0.62
C ILE A 147 26.26 -27.58 -0.82
N PHE A 148 27.38 -26.93 -1.12
CA PHE A 148 27.39 -25.52 -1.46
C PHE A 148 26.57 -25.24 -2.73
N LEU A 149 26.68 -26.09 -3.77
CA LEU A 149 25.86 -26.00 -4.98
C LEU A 149 24.37 -26.23 -4.72
N GLU A 150 24.03 -27.16 -3.82
CA GLU A 150 22.65 -27.40 -3.39
C GLU A 150 22.05 -26.17 -2.69
N GLY A 151 22.81 -25.53 -1.80
CA GLY A 151 22.38 -24.29 -1.17
C GLY A 151 22.31 -23.10 -2.13
N LEU A 152 23.29 -22.99 -3.04
CA LEU A 152 23.33 -21.94 -4.05
C LEU A 152 22.15 -22.09 -5.04
N SER A 153 21.82 -23.32 -5.47
CA SER A 153 20.69 -23.56 -6.38
C SER A 153 19.35 -23.21 -5.72
N LEU A 154 19.18 -23.54 -4.42
CA LEU A 154 18.00 -23.11 -3.65
C LEU A 154 17.90 -21.59 -3.57
N SER A 155 19.02 -20.89 -3.35
CA SER A 155 19.02 -19.41 -3.31
C SER A 155 18.68 -18.81 -4.67
N VAL A 156 19.28 -19.29 -5.76
CA VAL A 156 19.03 -18.77 -7.12
C VAL A 156 17.58 -19.02 -7.54
N LEU A 157 17.07 -20.22 -7.31
CA LEU A 157 15.67 -20.54 -7.60
C LEU A 157 14.72 -19.71 -6.74
N GLY A 158 15.00 -19.58 -5.45
CA GLY A 158 14.21 -18.75 -4.53
C GLY A 158 14.15 -17.29 -4.98
N THR A 159 15.28 -16.71 -5.36
CA THR A 159 15.35 -15.34 -5.89
C THR A 159 14.59 -15.21 -7.21
N PHE A 160 14.78 -16.16 -8.13
CA PHE A 160 14.09 -16.17 -9.43
C PHE A 160 12.56 -16.23 -9.28
N PHE A 161 12.06 -17.18 -8.49
CA PHE A 161 10.62 -17.28 -8.22
C PHE A 161 10.10 -16.10 -7.40
N GLY A 162 10.88 -15.59 -6.46
CA GLY A 162 10.53 -14.39 -5.68
C GLY A 162 10.33 -13.16 -6.57
N LEU A 163 11.20 -12.94 -7.56
CA LEU A 163 11.04 -11.87 -8.55
C LEU A 163 9.82 -12.08 -9.44
N LEU A 164 9.58 -13.31 -9.91
CA LEU A 164 8.39 -13.60 -10.71
C LEU A 164 7.11 -13.33 -9.92
N ILE A 165 7.04 -13.79 -8.67
CA ILE A 165 5.89 -13.58 -7.79
C ILE A 165 5.72 -12.09 -7.50
N SER A 166 6.79 -11.35 -7.21
CA SER A 166 6.67 -9.91 -6.92
C SER A 166 6.12 -9.13 -8.11
N ARG A 167 6.59 -9.43 -9.34
CA ARG A 167 6.08 -8.81 -10.56
C ARG A 167 4.64 -9.20 -10.86
N PHE A 168 4.28 -10.47 -10.66
CA PHE A 168 2.90 -10.92 -10.82
C PHE A 168 1.96 -10.24 -9.81
N SER A 169 2.38 -10.12 -8.54
CA SER A 169 1.63 -9.39 -7.52
C SER A 169 1.44 -7.92 -7.87
N LEU A 170 2.46 -7.25 -8.43
CA LEU A 170 2.34 -5.85 -8.87
C LEU A 170 1.29 -5.68 -9.97
N VAL A 171 1.27 -6.58 -10.98
CA VAL A 171 0.28 -6.55 -12.07
C VAL A 171 -1.14 -6.78 -11.54
N ILE A 172 -1.30 -7.67 -10.56
CA ILE A 172 -2.60 -7.90 -9.92
C ILE A 172 -3.06 -6.64 -9.19
N ILE A 173 -2.20 -6.06 -8.36
CA ILE A 173 -2.52 -4.86 -7.56
C ILE A 173 -2.85 -3.66 -8.46
N SER A 174 -2.09 -3.47 -9.55
CA SER A 174 -2.35 -2.39 -10.51
C SER A 174 -3.72 -2.55 -11.17
N SER A 175 -4.12 -3.78 -11.51
CA SER A 175 -5.40 -4.08 -12.16
C SER A 175 -6.61 -3.77 -11.27
N PHE A 176 -6.46 -3.83 -9.94
CA PHE A 176 -7.51 -3.43 -9.01
C PHE A 176 -7.56 -1.91 -8.76
N THR A 177 -6.51 -1.17 -9.14
CA THR A 177 -6.33 0.26 -8.82
C THR A 177 -6.69 1.17 -10.01
N ASN A 178 -7.78 0.85 -10.73
CA ASN A 178 -8.25 1.44 -12.00
C ASN A 178 -8.55 2.97 -12.02
N GLN A 179 -8.09 3.78 -11.06
CA GLN A 179 -8.41 5.21 -10.98
C GLN A 179 -7.21 6.16 -11.01
N ASN A 180 -5.97 5.68 -10.91
CA ASN A 180 -4.80 6.56 -10.95
C ASN A 180 -3.96 6.23 -12.19
N GLN A 181 -4.02 7.09 -13.20
CA GLN A 181 -3.22 7.00 -14.44
C GLN A 181 -1.71 6.82 -14.17
N SER A 182 -1.22 7.19 -12.98
CA SER A 182 0.15 6.99 -12.53
C SER A 182 0.60 5.53 -12.36
N PHE A 183 -0.32 4.56 -12.17
CA PHE A 183 0.04 3.13 -12.05
C PHE A 183 -0.02 2.35 -13.37
N THR A 184 -0.50 2.98 -14.46
CA THR A 184 -0.69 2.29 -15.74
C THR A 184 0.61 2.07 -16.52
N ASN A 185 1.64 2.88 -16.24
CA ASN A 185 3.00 2.65 -16.71
C ASN A 185 3.72 1.79 -15.67
N ILE A 186 3.43 0.49 -15.65
CA ILE A 186 4.28 -0.47 -14.96
C ILE A 186 5.60 -0.46 -15.72
N ASP A 187 6.51 0.39 -15.30
CA ASP A 187 7.86 0.36 -15.82
C ASP A 187 8.50 -0.92 -15.26
N LEU A 188 8.60 -1.94 -16.10
CA LEU A 188 9.32 -3.18 -15.78
C LEU A 188 10.84 -2.94 -15.71
N SER A 189 11.29 -1.70 -15.85
CA SER A 189 12.68 -1.34 -15.65
C SER A 189 13.15 -1.77 -14.25
N MET A 190 14.35 -2.34 -14.22
CA MET A 190 15.02 -2.70 -12.97
C MET A 190 15.44 -1.40 -12.28
N ILE A 191 14.73 -1.05 -11.21
CA ILE A 191 15.15 0.04 -10.33
C ILE A 191 16.41 -0.40 -9.59
N ASN A 192 17.40 0.48 -9.45
CA ASN A 192 18.68 0.17 -8.79
C ASN A 192 18.51 -0.47 -7.39
N SER A 193 17.45 -0.12 -6.68
CA SER A 193 17.10 -0.70 -5.37
C SER A 193 16.75 -2.19 -5.44
N GLU A 194 16.11 -2.66 -6.53
CA GLU A 194 15.80 -4.09 -6.71
C GLU A 194 17.06 -4.91 -6.93
N LEU A 195 18.02 -4.39 -7.69
CA LEU A 195 19.31 -5.04 -7.90
C LEU A 195 20.07 -5.19 -6.58
N LEU A 196 20.02 -4.16 -5.71
CA LEU A 196 20.66 -4.22 -4.40
C LEU A 196 20.02 -5.29 -3.50
N LEU A 197 18.67 -5.38 -3.49
CA LEU A 197 17.95 -6.43 -2.75
C LEU A 197 18.24 -7.83 -3.30
N LEU A 198 18.35 -7.98 -4.61
CA LEU A 198 18.70 -9.24 -5.28
C LEU A 198 20.10 -9.69 -4.85
N ILE A 199 21.09 -8.79 -4.93
CA ILE A 199 22.46 -9.07 -4.49
C ILE A 199 22.49 -9.41 -3.00
N ALA A 200 21.76 -8.68 -2.16
CA ALA A 200 21.66 -8.95 -0.73
C ALA A 200 21.08 -10.35 -0.44
N ALA A 201 20.02 -10.74 -1.15
CA ALA A 201 19.41 -12.06 -1.03
C ALA A 201 20.38 -13.19 -1.44
N LEU A 202 21.11 -13.02 -2.54
CA LEU A 202 22.13 -13.97 -2.98
C LEU A 202 23.29 -14.08 -1.98
N ILE A 203 23.74 -12.97 -1.41
CA ILE A 203 24.79 -12.96 -0.37
C ILE A 203 24.31 -13.74 0.86
N ILE A 204 23.06 -13.53 1.29
CA ILE A 204 22.50 -14.25 2.44
C ILE A 204 22.41 -15.75 2.16
N GLY A 205 21.92 -16.16 0.98
CA GLY A 205 21.87 -17.57 0.59
C GLY A 205 23.27 -18.21 0.47
N PHE A 206 24.24 -17.46 -0.04
CA PHE A 206 25.65 -17.86 -0.07
C PHE A 206 26.20 -18.09 1.34
N LEU A 207 26.02 -17.12 2.25
CA LEU A 207 26.50 -17.23 3.63
C LEU A 207 25.80 -18.37 4.38
N ALA A 208 24.49 -18.51 4.19
CA ALA A 208 23.69 -19.57 4.80
C ALA A 208 24.12 -20.98 4.37
N SER A 209 24.54 -21.15 3.11
CA SER A 209 24.99 -22.43 2.56
C SER A 209 26.46 -22.73 2.83
N LEU A 210 27.30 -21.70 3.01
CA LEU A 210 28.72 -21.87 3.27
C LEU A 210 29.01 -22.54 4.63
N ILE A 211 28.30 -22.13 5.69
CA ILE A 211 28.48 -22.67 7.05
C ILE A 211 28.26 -24.20 7.13
N PRO A 212 27.14 -24.77 6.62
CA PRO A 212 26.90 -26.21 6.66
C PRO A 212 27.84 -26.95 5.71
N ALA A 213 28.19 -26.37 4.55
CA ALA A 213 29.16 -26.96 3.63
C ALA A 213 30.53 -27.16 4.31
N LEU A 214 31.03 -26.16 5.04
CA LEU A 214 32.29 -26.27 5.79
C LEU A 214 32.23 -27.27 6.96
N SER A 215 31.04 -27.53 7.49
CA SER A 215 30.85 -28.48 8.59
C SER A 215 31.19 -29.93 8.19
N VAL A 216 31.28 -30.24 6.90
CA VAL A 216 31.74 -31.54 6.38
C VAL A 216 33.17 -31.89 6.80
N TYR A 217 34.04 -30.89 7.00
CA TYR A 217 35.42 -31.15 7.43
C TYR A 217 35.50 -31.89 8.77
N LYS A 218 34.50 -31.69 9.64
CA LYS A 218 34.42 -32.27 10.98
C LYS A 218 33.78 -33.66 11.02
N ILE A 219 33.31 -34.17 9.88
CA ILE A 219 32.66 -35.49 9.79
C ILE A 219 33.72 -36.60 9.78
N ASN A 220 33.75 -37.39 10.86
CA ASN A 220 34.63 -38.54 11.01
C ASN A 220 34.03 -39.78 10.34
N ILE A 221 34.42 -40.00 9.08
CA ILE A 221 33.89 -41.06 8.20
C ILE A 221 34.07 -42.47 8.80
N PRO A 222 35.24 -42.86 9.34
CA PRO A 222 35.43 -44.21 9.88
C PRO A 222 34.52 -44.51 11.08
N LYS A 223 34.27 -43.49 11.93
CA LYS A 223 33.38 -43.62 13.09
C LYS A 223 31.92 -43.74 12.70
N ILE A 224 31.52 -43.24 11.52
CA ILE A 224 30.14 -43.36 11.04
C ILE A 224 29.87 -44.77 10.51
N LEU A 225 30.85 -45.37 9.84
CA LEU A 225 30.74 -46.72 9.30
C LEU A 225 30.84 -47.82 10.37
N SER A 226 31.44 -47.53 11.53
CA SER A 226 31.58 -48.50 12.63
C SER A 226 30.41 -48.53 13.61
N ASN A 227 29.45 -47.60 13.47
CA ASN A 227 28.37 -47.37 14.44
C ASN A 227 26.98 -47.71 13.87
N GLU A 228 26.94 -48.29 12.68
CA GLU A 228 25.81 -48.96 12.01
C GLU A 228 26.16 -50.45 11.90
#